data_AF-A0A9N9JKY3-F1
#
_entry.id   AF-A0A9N9JKY3-F1
#
_cell.length_a   1.000
_cell.length_b   1.000
_cell.length_c   1.000
_cell.angle_alpha   90.00
_cell.angle_beta   90.00
_cell.angle_gamma   90.00
#
_symmetry.space_group_name_H-M   'P 1'
#
loop_
_entity.id
_entity.type
_entity.pdbx_description
1 polymer ?
#
loop_
_entity_poly.entity_id
_entity_poly.type
_entity_poly.pdbx_seq_one_letter_code
_entity_poly.pdbx_strand_id
1 'polypeptide(L)'
;AAAVIRVERAQQKVKERCDKQASIIEELKKGELVLVFKASQENSKSHKLSPKWKEPFVIHKIQTKGVFKLRTLDENIIKTPINRKLLKRYYVRKN
;
A
#
# COMPACT_ATOMS: atom_id res chain seq x y z
N ALA A 1 31.14 -22.86 10.95
CA ALA A 1 29.95 -23.56 10.41
C ALA A 1 28.64 -23.19 11.13
N ALA A 2 28.52 -23.36 12.46
CA ALA A 2 27.25 -23.16 13.20
C ALA A 2 26.60 -21.76 13.07
N ALA A 3 27.41 -20.70 12.98
CA ALA A 3 26.92 -19.34 12.81
C ALA A 3 26.20 -19.12 11.46
N VAL A 4 26.71 -19.71 10.38
CA VAL A 4 26.11 -19.61 9.03
C VAL A 4 24.75 -20.29 9.01
N ILE A 5 24.66 -21.50 9.56
CA ILE A 5 23.40 -22.27 9.69
C ILE A 5 22.34 -21.46 10.48
N ARG A 6 22.75 -20.73 11.53
CA ARG A 6 21.83 -19.89 12.31
C ARG A 6 21.29 -18.71 11.51
N VAL A 7 22.15 -18.08 10.70
CA VAL A 7 21.77 -16.95 9.83
C VAL A 7 20.82 -17.43 8.73
N GLU A 8 21.12 -18.54 8.06
CA GLU A 8 20.26 -19.11 7.01
C GLU A 8 18.88 -19.48 7.55
N ARG A 9 18.80 -20.15 8.70
CA ARG A 9 17.52 -20.45 9.36
C ARG A 9 16.73 -19.19 9.71
N ALA A 10 17.40 -18.13 10.14
CA ALA A 10 16.74 -16.86 10.43
C ALA A 10 16.19 -16.21 9.16
N GLN A 11 16.96 -16.19 8.07
CA GLN A 11 16.53 -15.68 6.77
C GLN A 11 15.34 -16.48 6.21
N GLN A 12 15.37 -17.81 6.32
CA GLN A 12 14.29 -18.67 5.86
C GLN A 12 12.98 -18.40 6.61
N LYS A 13 13.03 -18.26 7.94
CA LYS A 13 11.86 -17.87 8.74
C LYS A 13 11.27 -16.52 8.32
N VAL A 14 12.13 -15.53 8.03
CA VAL A 14 11.68 -14.21 7.55
C VAL A 14 11.01 -14.33 6.18
N LYS A 15 11.60 -15.09 5.26
CA LYS A 15 11.04 -15.35 3.93
C LYS A 15 9.66 -15.99 4.02
N GLU A 16 9.52 -17.09 4.75
CA GLU A 16 8.24 -17.79 4.94
C GLU A 16 7.17 -16.87 5.53
N ARG A 17 7.53 -16.04 6.51
CA ARG A 17 6.60 -15.06 7.10
C ARG A 17 6.16 -14.03 6.07
N CYS A 18 7.10 -13.48 5.29
CA CYS A 18 6.80 -12.51 4.25
C CYS A 18 5.90 -13.10 3.15
N ASP A 19 6.18 -14.32 2.70
CA ASP A 19 5.39 -15.00 1.66
C ASP A 19 3.95 -15.28 2.13
N LYS A 20 3.79 -15.77 3.38
CA LYS A 20 2.47 -15.93 4.01
C LYS A 20 1.71 -14.61 4.13
N GLN A 21 2.40 -13.53 4.47
CA GLN A 21 1.76 -12.21 4.55
C GLN A 21 1.33 -11.70 3.17
N ALA A 22 2.14 -11.96 2.13
CA ALA A 22 1.85 -11.56 0.76
C ALA A 22 0.61 -12.28 0.20
N SER A 23 0.37 -13.54 0.57
CA SER A 23 -0.82 -14.29 0.12
C SER A 23 -2.14 -13.82 0.77
N ILE A 24 -2.08 -13.24 1.97
CA ILE A 24 -3.26 -12.69 2.67
C ILE A 24 -3.63 -11.29 2.13
N ILE A 25 -2.64 -10.61 1.55
CA ILE A 25 -2.78 -9.25 1.03
C ILE A 25 -3.66 -9.29 -0.23
N GLU A 26 -4.88 -8.79 -0.09
CA GLU A 26 -5.81 -8.61 -1.21
C GLU A 26 -5.18 -7.83 -2.37
N GLU A 27 -5.29 -8.37 -3.58
CA GLU A 27 -4.76 -7.76 -4.78
C GLU A 27 -5.62 -6.57 -5.22
N LEU A 28 -4.96 -5.46 -5.51
CA LEU A 28 -5.59 -4.28 -6.09
C LEU A 28 -5.42 -4.31 -7.61
N LYS A 29 -6.49 -3.99 -8.34
CA LYS A 29 -6.52 -4.05 -9.81
C LYS A 29 -6.55 -2.65 -10.42
N LYS A 30 -6.09 -2.55 -11.67
CA LYS A 30 -6.23 -1.32 -12.47
C LYS A 30 -7.71 -0.95 -12.56
N GLY A 31 -8.02 0.33 -12.37
CA GLY A 31 -9.39 0.86 -12.39
C GLY A 31 -10.10 0.89 -11.03
N GLU A 32 -9.55 0.23 -9.99
CA GLU A 32 -10.15 0.30 -8.65
C GLU A 32 -9.95 1.66 -7.99
N LEU A 33 -10.95 2.06 -7.19
CA LEU A 33 -10.90 3.24 -6.34
C LEU A 33 -10.16 2.91 -5.03
N VAL A 34 -9.24 3.79 -4.66
CA VAL A 34 -8.41 3.66 -3.46
C VAL A 34 -8.25 4.99 -2.76
N LEU A 35 -8.15 4.97 -1.44
CA LEU A 35 -7.75 6.10 -0.62
C LEU A 35 -6.25 6.04 -0.37
N VAL A 36 -5.60 7.21 -0.31
CA VAL A 36 -4.15 7.34 -0.04
C VAL A 36 -3.91 7.83 1.37
N PHE A 37 -3.03 7.16 2.10
CA PHE A 37 -2.66 7.54 3.46
C PHE A 37 -1.77 8.80 3.49
N LYS A 38 -2.08 9.75 4.38
CA LYS A 38 -1.28 10.98 4.60
C LYS A 38 -0.10 10.70 5.53
N ALA A 39 0.90 9.96 5.04
CA ALA A 39 2.07 9.55 5.83
C ALA A 39 2.82 10.72 6.49
N SER A 40 2.88 11.88 5.84
CA SER A 40 3.53 13.08 6.40
C SER A 40 2.83 13.65 7.65
N GLN A 41 1.55 13.34 7.85
CA GLN A 41 0.74 13.90 8.94
C GLN A 41 0.61 12.94 10.14
N GLU A 42 1.04 11.68 10.00
CA GLU A 42 0.78 10.63 10.99
C GLU A 42 1.30 10.96 12.41
N ASN A 43 2.51 11.51 12.51
CA ASN A 43 3.14 11.83 13.78
C ASN A 43 2.97 13.29 14.22
N SER A 44 2.18 14.07 13.48
CA SER A 44 2.05 15.50 13.74
C SER A 44 0.92 15.80 14.74
N LYS A 45 1.24 16.55 15.81
CA LYS A 45 0.25 16.93 16.83
C LYS A 45 -0.82 17.88 16.29
N SER A 46 -0.48 18.70 15.29
CA SER A 46 -1.39 19.68 14.68
C SER A 46 -2.49 19.04 13.81
N HIS A 47 -2.28 17.81 13.33
CA HIS A 47 -3.25 17.10 12.48
C HIS A 47 -4.09 16.08 13.27
N LYS A 48 -4.14 16.21 14.60
CA LYS A 48 -5.06 15.43 15.44
C LYS A 48 -6.50 15.64 14.95
N LEU A 49 -7.28 14.55 14.95
CA LEU A 49 -8.67 14.49 14.49
C LEU A 49 -8.90 14.79 12.99
N SER A 50 -7.84 15.11 12.22
CA SER A 50 -7.96 15.26 10.78
C SER A 50 -8.10 13.90 10.06
N PRO A 51 -8.76 13.86 8.89
CA PRO A 51 -8.87 12.63 8.12
C PRO A 51 -7.49 12.17 7.63
N LYS A 52 -7.10 10.97 8.09
CA LYS A 52 -5.81 10.32 7.76
C LYS A 52 -5.71 9.88 6.29
N TRP A 53 -6.86 9.68 5.65
CA TRP A 53 -6.96 9.23 4.26
C TRP A 53 -7.33 10.41 3.37
N LYS A 54 -6.68 10.52 2.21
CA LYS A 54 -7.04 11.47 1.15
C LYS A 54 -8.25 10.97 0.37
N GLU A 55 -8.81 11.88 -0.42
CA GLU A 55 -9.88 11.61 -1.38
C GLU A 55 -9.62 10.37 -2.26
N PRO A 56 -10.67 9.81 -2.88
CA PRO A 56 -10.54 8.64 -3.76
C PRO A 56 -9.67 8.93 -4.99
N PHE A 57 -8.78 7.99 -5.29
CA PHE A 57 -7.97 7.94 -6.50
C PHE A 57 -8.27 6.66 -7.27
N VAL A 58 -8.00 6.65 -8.56
CA VAL A 58 -8.12 5.46 -9.41
C VAL A 58 -6.74 4.87 -9.66
N ILE A 59 -6.59 3.56 -9.56
CA ILE A 59 -5.36 2.88 -9.98
C ILE A 59 -5.22 2.96 -11.50
N HIS A 60 -4.26 3.76 -11.97
CA HIS A 60 -3.99 3.93 -13.39
C HIS A 60 -3.12 2.82 -13.96
N LYS A 61 -2.04 2.45 -13.26
CA LYS A 61 -1.12 1.39 -13.69
C LYS A 61 -0.47 0.69 -12.50
N ILE A 62 -0.27 -0.62 -12.62
CA ILE A 62 0.55 -1.40 -11.70
C ILE A 62 1.99 -1.37 -12.25
N GLN A 63 2.95 -0.84 -11.49
CA GLN A 63 4.36 -0.85 -11.92
C GLN A 63 5.03 -2.18 -11.57
N THR A 64 4.94 -2.56 -10.30
CA THR A 64 5.53 -3.77 -9.73
C THR A 64 4.54 -4.32 -8.72
N LYS A 65 4.69 -5.58 -8.28
CA LYS A 65 3.85 -6.17 -7.23
C LYS A 65 3.81 -5.24 -6.01
N GLY A 66 2.62 -4.68 -5.73
CA GLY A 66 2.37 -3.78 -4.61
C GLY A 66 2.78 -2.31 -4.81
N VAL A 67 3.14 -1.88 -6.03
CA VAL A 67 3.47 -0.48 -6.35
C VAL A 67 2.61 0.02 -7.50
N PHE A 68 1.89 1.13 -7.27
CA PHE A 68 0.84 1.61 -8.16
C PHE A 68 1.07 3.07 -8.57
N LYS A 69 0.82 3.37 -9.84
CA LYS A 69 0.57 4.74 -10.30
C LYS A 69 -0.91 5.03 -10.21
N LEU A 70 -1.24 6.14 -9.58
CA LEU A 70 -2.62 6.58 -9.41
C LEU A 70 -2.94 7.73 -10.36
N ARG A 71 -4.22 7.90 -10.63
CA ARG A 71 -4.78 9.12 -11.22
C ARG A 71 -5.88 9.67 -10.32
N THR A 72 -6.03 10.97 -10.33
CA THR A 72 -7.18 11.66 -9.73
C THR A 72 -8.44 11.34 -10.56
N LEU A 73 -9.61 11.64 -10.00
CA LEU A 73 -10.89 11.55 -10.73
C LEU A 73 -10.90 12.46 -11.97
N ASP A 74 -10.23 13.62 -11.90
CA ASP A 74 -10.03 14.56 -13.01
C ASP A 74 -8.93 14.12 -14.01
N GLU A 75 -8.64 12.81 -14.07
CA GLU A 75 -7.67 12.18 -14.96
C GLU A 75 -6.19 12.58 -14.81
N ASN A 76 -5.86 13.48 -13.89
CA ASN A 76 -4.49 13.87 -13.59
C ASN A 76 -3.67 12.71 -12.99
N ILE A 77 -2.56 12.35 -13.65
CA ILE A 77 -1.70 11.24 -13.21
C ILE A 77 -0.73 11.72 -12.12
N ILE A 78 -0.73 11.03 -10.99
CA ILE A 78 0.25 11.26 -9.92
C ILE A 78 1.60 10.73 -10.38
N LYS A 79 2.60 11.62 -10.43
CA LYS A 79 3.96 11.29 -10.87
C LYS A 79 4.60 10.22 -9.99
N THR A 80 4.41 10.34 -8.67
CA THR A 80 5.02 9.47 -7.68
C THR A 80 4.28 8.13 -7.57
N PRO A 81 4.96 6.99 -7.74
CA PRO A 81 4.36 5.69 -7.45
C PRO A 81 4.12 5.51 -5.95
N ILE A 82 3.01 4.86 -5.60
CA ILE A 82 2.59 4.65 -4.21
C ILE A 82 2.58 3.15 -3.89
N ASN A 83 3.13 2.80 -2.73
CA ASN A 83 3.11 1.42 -2.24
C ASN A 83 1.72 1.03 -1.73
N ARG A 84 1.29 -0.21 -1.95
CA ARG A 84 0.05 -0.81 -1.44
C ARG A 84 -0.19 -0.54 0.04
N LYS A 85 0.86 -0.55 0.87
CA LYS A 85 0.73 -0.31 2.33
C LYS A 85 0.11 1.06 2.66
N LEU A 86 0.22 2.03 1.75
CA LEU A 86 -0.34 3.37 1.89
C LEU A 86 -1.68 3.51 1.17
N LEU A 87 -2.25 2.41 0.66
CA LEU A 87 -3.51 2.38 -0.06
C LEU A 87 -4.54 1.57 0.71
N LYS A 88 -5.78 2.04 0.66
CA LYS A 88 -6.96 1.31 1.14
C LYS A 88 -8.02 1.30 0.05
N ARG A 89 -8.63 0.16 -0.25
CA ARG A 89 -9.72 0.10 -1.23
C ARG A 89 -10.89 0.98 -0.76
N TYR A 90 -11.43 1.77 -1.68
CA TYR A 90 -12.60 2.60 -1.47
C TYR A 90 -13.83 1.92 -2.04
N TYR A 91 -14.82 1.66 -1.19
CA TYR A 91 -16.10 1.09 -1.59
C TYR A 91 -17.13 2.21 -1.67
N VAL A 92 -17.69 2.39 -2.86
CA VAL A 92 -18.78 3.35 -3.07
C VAL A 92 -20.01 2.84 -2.35
N ARG A 93 -20.65 3.69 -1.53
CA ARG A 93 -21.93 3.37 -0.90
C ARG A 93 -22.98 3.27 -2.01
N LYS A 94 -23.50 2.06 -2.24
CA LYS A 94 -24.72 1.89 -3.03
C LYS A 94 -25.90 2.34 -2.16
N ASN A 95 -26.70 3.26 -2.67
CA ASN A 95 -27.99 3.62 -2.09
C ASN A 95 -29.05 2.59 -2.47
#